data_AF-A0A4Y7U5L3-F1
#
_entry.id   AF-A0A4Y7U5L3-F1
#
_cell.length_a   1.000
_cell.length_b   1.000
_cell.length_c   1.000
_cell.angle_alpha   90.00
_cell.angle_beta   90.00
_cell.angle_gamma   90.00
#
_symmetry.space_group_name_H-M   'P 1'
#
loop_
_entity.id
_entity.type
_entity.pdbx_description
1 polymer ?
#
loop_
_entity_poly.entity_id
_entity_poly.type
_entity_poly.pdbx_seq_one_letter_code
_entity_poly.pdbx_strand_id
1 'polypeptide(L)'
;MATKKKEITKDEIISVYMNEVLEAGKKPASVFHFTKGKDFSEAEFYNFFGTLEGLEKEIFRLFFVNTIDLLHKNTEYLEYDMKNKMLSFYFTFFEILTANRSYVLQALKSGSNPIRNLTQLGTLRDGFK
;
A
#
# COMPACT_ATOMS: atom_id res chain seq x y z
N MET A 1 29.44 -20.43 -9.50
CA MET A 1 28.02 -20.59 -9.88
C MET A 1 27.38 -19.21 -9.83
N ALA A 2 26.91 -18.67 -10.95
CA ALA A 2 26.22 -17.38 -10.95
C ALA A 2 24.84 -17.59 -10.32
N THR A 3 24.62 -17.03 -9.14
CA THR A 3 23.31 -16.98 -8.48
C THR A 3 22.38 -16.19 -9.41
N LYS A 4 21.34 -16.86 -9.95
CA LYS A 4 20.27 -16.20 -10.70
C LYS A 4 19.68 -15.11 -9.79
N LYS A 5 19.83 -13.84 -10.18
CA LYS A 5 19.18 -12.72 -9.50
C LYS A 5 17.67 -13.01 -9.51
N LYS A 6 17.06 -13.14 -8.34
CA LYS A 6 15.61 -13.32 -8.21
C LYS A 6 14.93 -12.10 -8.82
N GLU A 7 13.95 -12.31 -9.70
CA GLU A 7 13.14 -11.21 -10.22
C GLU A 7 12.37 -10.58 -9.05
N ILE A 8 12.48 -9.26 -8.93
CA ILE A 8 11.76 -8.52 -7.90
C ILE A 8 10.28 -8.45 -8.24
N THR A 9 9.46 -8.59 -7.21
CA THR A 9 8.00 -8.53 -7.30
C THR A 9 7.46 -7.16 -6.89
N LYS A 10 6.20 -6.89 -7.30
CA LYS A 10 5.48 -5.68 -6.90
C LYS A 10 5.40 -5.51 -5.38
N ASP A 11 5.10 -6.59 -4.65
CA ASP A 11 4.94 -6.59 -3.19
C ASP A 11 6.27 -6.41 -2.45
N GLU A 12 7.38 -6.91 -3.00
CA GLU A 12 8.71 -6.66 -2.46
C GLU A 12 9.08 -5.17 -2.59
N ILE A 13 8.81 -4.53 -3.74
CA ILE A 13 9.04 -3.09 -3.92
C ILE A 13 8.20 -2.26 -2.93
N ILE A 14 6.94 -2.64 -2.72
CA ILE A 14 6.05 -2.02 -1.73
C ILE A 14 6.65 -2.16 -0.32
N SER A 15 7.06 -3.37 0.05
CA SER A 15 7.61 -3.65 1.38
C SER A 15 8.88 -2.84 1.65
N VAL A 16 9.78 -2.77 0.67
CA VAL A 16 11.01 -1.99 0.77
C VAL A 16 10.71 -0.48 0.88
N TYR A 17 9.73 0.02 0.13
CA TYR A 17 9.30 1.42 0.24
C TYR A 17 8.72 1.74 1.62
N MET A 18 7.83 0.89 2.14
CA MET A 18 7.23 1.08 3.46
C MET A 18 8.31 1.14 4.54
N ASN A 19 9.29 0.23 4.49
CA ASN A 19 10.41 0.21 5.43
C ASN A 19 11.28 1.46 5.32
N GLU A 20 11.62 1.92 4.10
CA GLU A 20 12.43 3.13 3.93
C GLU A 20 11.73 4.38 4.48
N VAL A 21 10.42 4.52 4.26
CA VAL A 21 9.64 5.63 4.83
C VAL A 21 9.69 5.61 6.36
N LEU A 22 9.52 4.43 6.95
CA LEU A 22 9.57 4.23 8.40
C LEU A 22 10.96 4.53 9.00
N GLU A 23 12.01 4.03 8.36
CA GLU A 23 13.40 4.22 8.81
C GLU A 23 13.88 5.66 8.63
N ALA A 24 13.63 6.25 7.46
CA ALA A 24 14.13 7.59 7.12
C ALA A 24 13.29 8.72 7.70
N GLY A 25 12.09 8.44 8.22
CA GLY A 25 11.21 9.49 8.72
C GLY A 25 10.46 10.27 7.63
N LYS A 26 10.76 10.02 6.35
CA LYS A 26 10.26 10.80 5.20
C LYS A 26 10.25 9.95 3.93
N LYS A 27 9.45 10.35 2.94
CA LYS A 27 9.45 9.72 1.62
C LYS A 27 10.74 10.00 0.83
N PRO A 28 11.17 9.08 -0.05
CA PRO A 28 12.28 9.32 -0.97
C PRO A 28 12.03 10.54 -1.85
N ALA A 29 13.09 11.26 -2.20
CA ALA A 29 12.98 12.48 -3.02
C ALA A 29 12.66 12.19 -4.50
N SER A 30 13.04 11.01 -4.99
CA SER A 30 12.79 10.55 -6.36
C SER A 30 12.92 9.03 -6.46
N VAL A 31 12.49 8.46 -7.59
CA VAL A 31 12.70 7.03 -7.91
C VAL A 31 14.18 6.67 -7.92
N PHE A 32 15.05 7.55 -8.41
CA PHE A 32 16.51 7.39 -8.30
C PHE A 32 16.97 7.23 -6.85
N HIS A 33 16.57 8.14 -5.95
CA HIS A 33 16.96 8.04 -4.54
C HIS A 33 16.39 6.78 -3.89
N PHE A 34 15.16 6.41 -4.27
CA PHE A 34 14.53 5.21 -3.79
C PHE A 34 15.29 3.96 -4.25
N THR A 35 15.65 3.79 -5.51
CA THR A 35 16.31 2.55 -5.97
C THR A 35 17.81 2.49 -5.71
N LYS A 36 18.44 3.63 -5.39
CA LYS A 36 19.89 3.71 -5.18
C LYS A 36 20.36 2.78 -4.04
N GLY A 37 21.25 1.87 -4.38
CA GLY A 37 21.85 0.93 -3.42
C GLY A 37 20.92 -0.22 -2.99
N LYS A 38 19.80 -0.42 -3.68
CA LYS A 38 18.88 -1.55 -3.47
C LYS A 38 19.13 -2.66 -4.48
N ASP A 39 18.52 -3.82 -4.24
CA ASP A 39 18.61 -4.99 -5.11
C ASP A 39 17.82 -4.87 -6.43
N PHE A 40 17.22 -3.71 -6.70
CA PHE A 40 16.48 -3.42 -7.94
C PHE A 40 16.80 -2.03 -8.48
N SER A 41 16.71 -1.91 -9.79
CA SER A 41 16.95 -0.71 -10.58
C SER A 41 15.70 0.13 -10.77
N GLU A 42 15.87 1.38 -11.23
CA GLU A 42 14.74 2.22 -11.65
C GLU A 42 13.91 1.58 -12.76
N ALA A 43 14.55 0.88 -13.71
CA ALA A 43 13.82 0.19 -14.78
C ALA A 43 12.92 -0.92 -14.21
N GLU A 44 13.42 -1.71 -13.24
CA GLU A 44 12.62 -2.71 -12.53
C GLU A 44 11.47 -2.06 -11.74
N PHE A 45 11.67 -0.89 -11.15
CA PHE A 45 10.59 -0.12 -10.51
C PHE A 45 9.51 0.30 -11.52
N TYR A 46 9.92 0.86 -12.66
CA TYR A 46 9.00 1.37 -13.68
C TYR A 46 8.18 0.29 -14.38
N ASN A 47 8.59 -0.98 -14.30
CA ASN A 47 7.76 -2.11 -14.72
C ASN A 47 6.48 -2.27 -13.88
N PHE A 48 6.47 -1.78 -12.64
CA PHE A 48 5.33 -1.91 -11.73
C PHE A 48 4.67 -0.56 -11.37
N PHE A 49 5.46 0.51 -11.29
CA PHE A 49 5.00 1.82 -10.80
C PHE A 49 5.50 2.97 -11.67
N GLY A 50 4.60 3.85 -12.12
CA GLY A 50 4.98 5.03 -12.90
C GLY A 50 5.63 6.15 -12.07
N THR A 51 5.26 6.27 -10.79
CA THR A 51 5.80 7.29 -9.87
C THR A 51 5.79 6.77 -8.42
N LEU A 52 6.50 7.46 -7.51
CA LEU A 52 6.41 7.18 -6.07
C LEU A 52 4.97 7.39 -5.55
N GLU A 53 4.26 8.42 -6.02
CA GLU A 53 2.86 8.63 -5.68
C GLU A 53 1.96 7.47 -6.15
N GLY A 54 2.29 6.86 -7.30
CA GLY A 54 1.59 5.67 -7.79
C GLY A 54 1.80 4.47 -6.87
N LEU A 55 3.03 4.28 -6.37
CA LEU A 55 3.34 3.27 -5.36
C LEU A 55 2.58 3.54 -4.05
N GLU A 56 2.60 4.77 -3.54
CA GLU A 56 1.89 5.13 -2.30
C GLU A 56 0.39 4.81 -2.38
N LYS A 57 -0.24 5.14 -3.50
CA LYS A 57 -1.66 4.80 -3.78
C LYS A 57 -1.90 3.30 -3.84
N GLU A 58 -0.95 2.55 -4.38
CA GLU A 58 -1.04 1.10 -4.44
C GLU A 58 -1.00 0.47 -3.06
N ILE A 59 -0.24 1.02 -2.12
CA ILE A 59 -0.19 0.51 -0.74
C ILE A 59 -1.58 0.56 -0.08
N PHE A 60 -2.30 1.68 -0.23
CA PHE A 60 -3.67 1.77 0.26
C PHE A 60 -4.63 0.85 -0.50
N ARG A 61 -4.42 0.67 -1.82
CA ARG A 61 -5.17 -0.34 -2.60
C ARG A 61 -4.94 -1.75 -2.06
N LEU A 62 -3.71 -2.09 -1.67
CA LEU A 62 -3.38 -3.38 -1.08
C LEU A 62 -4.09 -3.60 0.26
N PHE A 63 -4.16 -2.57 1.12
CA PHE A 63 -4.95 -2.65 2.35
C PHE A 63 -6.43 -2.93 2.08
N PHE A 64 -6.99 -2.29 1.06
CA PHE A 64 -8.37 -2.54 0.63
C PHE A 64 -8.57 -3.97 0.11
N VAL A 65 -7.72 -4.43 -0.81
CA VAL A 65 -7.80 -5.79 -1.37
C VAL A 65 -7.67 -6.84 -0.26
N ASN A 66 -6.69 -6.68 0.64
CA ASN A 66 -6.51 -7.58 1.78
C ASN A 66 -7.74 -7.62 2.69
N THR A 67 -8.48 -6.51 2.80
CA THR A 67 -9.73 -6.45 3.57
C THR A 67 -10.79 -7.32 2.94
N ILE A 68 -11.03 -7.15 1.63
CA ILE A 68 -12.01 -7.94 0.89
C ILE A 68 -11.64 -9.42 0.89
N ASP A 69 -10.37 -9.74 0.66
CA ASP A 69 -9.87 -11.11 0.67
C ASP A 69 -10.04 -11.77 2.05
N LEU A 70 -9.83 -11.03 3.14
CA LEU A 70 -10.04 -11.57 4.49
C LEU A 70 -11.53 -11.83 4.77
N LEU A 71 -12.42 -10.93 4.34
CA LEU A 71 -13.87 -11.09 4.51
C LEU A 71 -14.41 -12.25 3.68
N HIS A 72 -13.94 -12.42 2.44
CA HIS A 72 -14.35 -13.51 1.57
C HIS A 72 -13.86 -14.89 2.03
N LYS A 73 -12.85 -14.98 2.91
CA LYS A 73 -12.48 -16.24 3.58
C LYS A 73 -13.54 -16.70 4.58
N ASN A 74 -14.40 -15.79 5.07
CA ASN A 74 -15.53 -16.15 5.91
C ASN A 74 -16.77 -16.41 5.03
N THR A 75 -17.20 -17.66 4.91
CA THR A 75 -18.38 -18.02 4.11
C THR A 75 -19.66 -17.37 4.62
N GLU A 76 -19.76 -17.06 5.91
CA GLU A 76 -20.93 -16.37 6.47
C GLU A 76 -21.05 -14.93 5.97
N TYR A 77 -19.92 -14.28 5.64
CA TYR A 77 -19.92 -12.91 5.11
C TYR A 77 -20.74 -12.79 3.82
N LEU A 78 -20.76 -13.85 3.00
CA LEU A 78 -21.53 -13.86 1.74
C LEU A 78 -23.04 -13.79 2.00
N GLU A 79 -23.50 -14.34 3.11
CA GLU A 79 -24.91 -14.39 3.53
C GLU A 79 -25.36 -13.14 4.30
N TYR A 80 -24.43 -12.25 4.67
CA TYR A 80 -24.77 -11.03 5.40
C TYR A 80 -25.61 -10.08 4.53
N ASP A 81 -26.55 -9.39 5.17
CA ASP A 81 -27.25 -8.26 4.57
C ASP A 81 -26.27 -7.09 4.29
N MET A 82 -26.68 -6.12 3.47
CA MET A 82 -25.80 -5.01 3.09
C MET A 82 -25.27 -4.23 4.30
N LYS A 83 -26.09 -4.06 5.34
CA LYS A 83 -25.69 -3.34 6.55
C LYS A 83 -24.55 -4.07 7.27
N ASN A 84 -24.67 -5.37 7.50
CA ASN A 84 -23.64 -6.14 8.17
C ASN A 84 -22.39 -6.29 7.29
N LYS A 85 -22.54 -6.44 5.96
CA LYS A 85 -21.39 -6.42 5.03
C LYS A 85 -20.58 -5.13 5.14
N MET A 86 -21.26 -3.99 5.21
CA MET A 86 -20.64 -2.68 5.34
C MET A 86 -19.94 -2.52 6.70
N LEU A 87 -20.59 -2.94 7.80
CA LEU A 87 -20.00 -2.91 9.14
C LEU A 87 -18.75 -3.79 9.21
N SER A 88 -18.86 -5.05 8.80
CA SER A 88 -17.73 -5.98 8.77
C SER A 88 -16.58 -5.44 7.92
N PHE A 89 -16.89 -4.85 6.76
CA PHE A 89 -15.89 -4.19 5.94
C PHE A 89 -15.13 -3.10 6.68
N TYR A 90 -15.83 -2.15 7.31
CA TYR A 90 -15.15 -1.06 8.01
C TYR A 90 -14.33 -1.55 9.20
N PHE A 91 -14.87 -2.48 10.00
CA PHE A 91 -14.12 -3.06 11.11
C PHE A 91 -12.83 -3.70 10.62
N THR A 92 -12.90 -4.59 9.63
CA THR A 92 -11.72 -5.28 9.10
C THR A 92 -10.74 -4.32 8.42
N PHE A 93 -11.24 -3.33 7.67
CA PHE A 93 -10.39 -2.32 7.03
C PHE A 93 -9.58 -1.54 8.07
N PHE A 94 -10.25 -1.07 9.14
CA PHE A 94 -9.56 -0.35 10.21
C PHE A 94 -8.61 -1.23 11.01
N GLU A 95 -8.89 -2.54 11.17
CA GLU A 95 -7.94 -3.48 11.75
C GLU A 95 -6.68 -3.64 10.88
N ILE A 96 -6.81 -3.73 9.56
CA ILE A 96 -5.68 -3.78 8.63
C ILE A 96 -4.86 -2.48 8.69
N LEU A 97 -5.52 -1.33 8.71
CA LEU A 97 -4.83 -0.03 8.90
C LEU A 97 -4.12 0.03 10.26
N THR A 98 -4.72 -0.53 11.30
CA THR A 98 -4.15 -0.58 12.65
C THR A 98 -2.93 -1.51 12.72
N ALA A 99 -2.97 -2.66 12.04
CA ALA A 99 -1.82 -3.55 11.91
C ALA A 99 -0.65 -2.86 11.19
N ASN A 100 -0.93 -1.91 10.29
CA ASN A 100 0.05 -1.12 9.55
C ASN A 100 0.19 0.33 10.09
N ARG A 101 -0.15 0.55 11.37
CA ARG A 101 -0.33 1.89 11.97
C ARG A 101 0.85 2.83 11.77
N SER A 102 2.08 2.36 11.95
CA SER A 102 3.27 3.22 11.84
C SER A 102 3.37 3.83 10.44
N TYR A 103 3.18 3.02 9.40
CA TYR A 103 3.22 3.49 8.03
C TYR A 103 2.03 4.40 7.73
N VAL A 104 0.81 4.01 8.12
CA VAL A 104 -0.41 4.80 7.90
C VAL A 104 -0.28 6.19 8.53
N LEU A 105 0.18 6.27 9.78
CA LEU A 105 0.38 7.55 10.45
C LEU A 105 1.44 8.41 9.76
N GLN A 106 2.50 7.80 9.26
CA GLN A 106 3.57 8.53 8.62
C GLN A 106 3.19 9.03 7.21
N ALA A 107 2.53 8.18 6.43
CA ALA A 107 1.99 8.54 5.12
C ALA A 107 1.01 9.73 5.25
N LEU A 108 0.12 9.67 6.25
CA LEU A 108 -0.88 10.73 6.49
C LEU A 108 -0.34 11.97 7.22
N LYS A 109 0.84 11.91 7.85
CA LYS A 109 1.49 13.08 8.48
C LYS A 109 2.49 13.79 7.59
N SER A 110 2.89 13.19 6.47
CA SER A 110 3.97 13.70 5.61
C SER A 110 3.61 14.94 4.77
N GLY A 111 2.38 15.45 4.85
CA GLY A 111 1.95 16.67 4.17
C GLY A 111 1.44 17.73 5.15
N SER A 112 2.02 18.94 5.09
CA SER A 112 1.46 20.13 5.73
C SER A 112 0.08 20.53 5.18
N ASN A 113 -0.31 19.94 4.05
CA ASN A 113 -1.59 20.18 3.39
C ASN A 113 -2.45 18.90 3.48
N PRO A 114 -3.52 18.91 4.29
CA PRO A 114 -4.45 17.78 4.44
C PRO A 114 -5.01 17.25 3.12
N ILE A 115 -5.18 18.12 2.12
CA ILE A 115 -5.71 17.76 0.79
C ILE A 115 -4.76 16.81 0.05
N ARG A 116 -3.45 16.94 0.25
CA ARG A 116 -2.44 16.06 -0.37
C ARG A 116 -2.44 14.66 0.23
N ASN A 117 -2.82 14.51 1.49
CA ASN A 117 -2.97 13.19 2.12
C ASN A 117 -4.23 12.48 1.58
N LEU A 118 -5.29 13.24 1.26
CA LEU A 118 -6.51 12.68 0.68
C LEU A 118 -6.31 12.15 -0.75
N THR A 119 -5.35 12.67 -1.52
CA THR A 119 -5.10 12.16 -2.89
C THR A 119 -4.46 10.77 -2.89
N GLN A 120 -3.75 10.38 -1.83
CA GLN A 120 -3.22 9.02 -1.66
C GLN A 120 -4.34 8.00 -1.42
N LEU A 121 -5.43 8.44 -0.79
CA LEU A 121 -6.63 7.63 -0.57
C LEU A 121 -7.55 7.55 -1.82
N GLY A 122 -7.24 8.31 -2.87
CA GLY A 122 -8.12 8.44 -4.05
C GLY A 122 -8.40 7.12 -4.77
N THR A 123 -7.45 6.19 -4.78
CA THR A 123 -7.60 4.85 -5.38
C THR A 123 -8.50 3.93 -4.57
N LEU A 124 -8.73 4.20 -3.28
CA LEU A 124 -9.69 3.44 -2.48
C LEU A 124 -11.10 3.58 -3.05
N ARG A 125 -11.46 4.76 -3.59
CA ARG A 125 -12.76 4.99 -4.23
C ARG A 125 -13.01 4.04 -5.40
N ASP A 126 -11.96 3.69 -6.15
CA ASP A 126 -12.10 2.79 -7.29
C ASP A 126 -12.32 1.34 -6.85
N GLY A 127 -11.96 0.95 -5.62
CA GLY A 127 -12.29 -0.36 -5.06
C GLY A 127 -13.74 -0.49 -4.57
N PHE A 128 -14.44 0.63 -4.34
CA PHE A 128 -15.86 0.64 -3.96
C PHE A 128 -16.83 0.74 -5.17
N LYS A 129 -16.30 0.90 -6.38
CA LYS A 129 -17.10 0.82 -7.62
C LYS A 129 -17.29 -0.63 -8.04
#